data_AF-A0A7J8USV6-F1
#
_entry.id   AF-A0A7J8USV6-F1
#
_cell.length_a   1.000
_cell.length_b   1.000
_cell.length_c   1.000
_cell.angle_alpha   90.00
_cell.angle_beta   90.00
_cell.angle_gamma   90.00
#
_symmetry.space_group_name_H-M   'P 1'
#
loop_
_entity.id
_entity.type
_entity.pdbx_description
1 polymer ?
#
loop_
_entity_poly.entity_id
_entity_poly.type
_entity_poly.pdbx_seq_one_letter_code
_entity_poly.pdbx_strand_id
1 'polypeptide(L)'
;MAEDINELLERLNFSEEESKRVISMNRDEANTHGYEVWVVGKIMAKEKINREAMYRVLKLLWFIKEEVSFVNLNGGVILVKFDNIKDRTRILNLMPWLFDQCLFVMLPFIKGQELDAYEFNITPFWIRIYNIPLEHMDR
;
A
#
# COMPACT_ATOMS: atom_id res chain seq x y z
N MET A 1 -29.62 -2.43 -16.41
CA MET A 1 -28.51 -1.71 -15.70
C MET A 1 -27.18 -2.45 -15.81
N ALA A 2 -27.15 -3.76 -16.07
CA ALA A 2 -25.91 -4.50 -16.34
C ALA A 2 -25.50 -4.44 -17.83
N GLU A 3 -26.47 -4.33 -18.76
CA GLU A 3 -26.15 -4.22 -20.20
C GLU A 3 -25.31 -2.98 -20.55
N ASP A 4 -25.58 -1.85 -19.89
CA ASP A 4 -24.95 -0.54 -20.16
C ASP A 4 -23.43 -0.53 -19.90
N ILE A 5 -23.00 -1.31 -18.89
CA ILE A 5 -21.59 -1.41 -18.51
C ILE A 5 -20.81 -2.24 -19.54
N ASN A 6 -21.41 -3.30 -20.09
CA ASN A 6 -20.75 -4.12 -21.10
C ASN A 6 -20.51 -3.35 -22.39
N GLU A 7 -21.47 -2.51 -22.79
CA GLU A 7 -21.36 -1.66 -23.98
C GLU A 7 -20.25 -0.59 -23.85
N LEU A 8 -20.03 -0.08 -22.63
CA LEU A 8 -18.92 0.83 -22.32
C LEU A 8 -17.56 0.13 -22.31
N LEU A 9 -17.48 -1.13 -21.88
CA LEU A 9 -16.25 -1.92 -21.84
C LEU A 9 -15.76 -2.29 -23.24
N GLU A 10 -16.67 -2.52 -24.19
CA GLU A 10 -16.33 -2.83 -25.59
C GLU A 10 -15.65 -1.66 -26.32
N ARG A 11 -15.79 -0.43 -25.81
CA ARG A 11 -15.21 0.79 -26.40
C ARG A 11 -13.80 1.10 -25.92
N LEU A 12 -13.24 0.32 -25.00
CA LEU A 12 -11.90 0.52 -24.48
C LEU A 12 -10.85 -0.08 -25.43
N ASN A 13 -10.11 0.78 -26.12
CA ASN A 13 -8.92 0.39 -26.87
C ASN A 13 -7.68 0.56 -25.98
N PHE A 14 -7.10 -0.56 -25.55
CA PHE A 14 -5.87 -0.57 -24.76
C PHE A 14 -4.64 -0.41 -25.66
N SER A 15 -3.69 0.41 -25.23
CA SER A 15 -2.35 0.49 -25.86
C SER A 15 -1.53 -0.78 -25.58
N GLU A 16 -0.51 -1.07 -26.40
CA GLU A 16 0.39 -2.21 -26.20
C GLU A 16 1.04 -2.20 -24.80
N GLU A 17 1.34 -1.02 -24.25
CA GLU A 17 1.88 -0.85 -22.89
C GLU A 17 0.84 -1.16 -21.79
N GLU A 18 -0.45 -0.98 -22.06
CA GLU A 18 -1.57 -1.24 -21.14
C GLU A 18 -2.15 -2.66 -21.30
N SER A 19 -1.80 -3.35 -22.40
CA SER A 19 -2.24 -4.72 -22.70
C SER A 19 -1.55 -5.80 -21.86
N LYS A 20 -0.65 -5.42 -20.94
CA LYS A 20 -0.11 -6.33 -19.93
C LYS A 20 -1.24 -6.85 -19.04
N ARG A 21 -1.70 -8.06 -19.35
CA ARG A 21 -2.70 -8.79 -18.56
C ARG A 21 -2.26 -8.86 -17.11
N VAL A 22 -2.94 -8.12 -16.23
CA VAL A 22 -2.88 -8.33 -14.79
C VAL A 22 -3.67 -9.61 -14.53
N ILE A 23 -2.98 -10.74 -14.50
CA ILE A 23 -3.60 -12.03 -14.18
C ILE A 23 -4.01 -11.97 -12.71
N SER A 24 -5.30 -11.75 -12.45
CA SER A 24 -5.91 -12.06 -11.15
C SER A 24 -5.92 -13.57 -11.01
N MET A 25 -4.96 -14.10 -10.26
CA MET A 25 -4.95 -15.52 -9.92
C MET A 25 -6.07 -15.75 -8.90
N ASN A 26 -7.24 -16.14 -9.40
CA ASN A 26 -8.38 -16.52 -8.56
C ASN A 26 -8.01 -17.80 -7.80
N ARG A 27 -7.57 -17.64 -6.55
CA ARG A 27 -7.69 -18.70 -5.55
C ARG A 27 -9.02 -18.47 -4.85
N ASP A 28 -9.98 -19.35 -5.15
CA ASP A 28 -11.21 -19.46 -4.38
C ASP A 28 -10.86 -19.82 -2.94
N GLU A 29 -11.28 -18.99 -1.98
CA GLU A 29 -11.79 -19.42 -0.66
C GLU A 29 -12.30 -18.22 0.16
N ALA A 30 -13.61 -18.27 0.48
CA ALA A 30 -14.33 -17.53 1.52
C ALA A 30 -14.29 -15.99 1.49
N ASN A 31 -15.34 -15.34 0.98
CA ASN A 31 -15.92 -14.02 1.39
C ASN A 31 -15.00 -12.89 1.91
N THR A 32 -13.73 -12.89 1.53
CA THR A 32 -12.73 -11.90 1.90
C THR A 32 -12.62 -11.03 0.67
N HIS A 33 -13.20 -9.84 0.73
CA HIS A 33 -13.18 -8.99 -0.44
C HIS A 33 -11.71 -8.71 -0.78
N GLY A 34 -11.26 -9.02 -2.00
CA GLY A 34 -9.84 -9.03 -2.38
C GLY A 34 -9.08 -7.70 -2.22
N TYR A 35 -9.76 -6.63 -1.82
CA TYR A 35 -9.18 -5.33 -1.49
C TYR A 35 -8.70 -5.22 -0.02
N GLU A 36 -9.05 -6.14 0.87
CA GLU A 36 -8.63 -6.08 2.29
C GLU A 36 -7.12 -6.29 2.48
N VAL A 37 -6.45 -6.85 1.47
CA VAL A 37 -4.99 -6.99 1.41
C VAL A 37 -4.30 -5.78 0.78
N TRP A 38 -5.06 -4.73 0.40
CA TRP A 38 -4.51 -3.55 -0.26
C TRP A 38 -4.23 -2.42 0.74
N VAL A 39 -3.22 -1.64 0.41
CA VAL A 39 -2.77 -0.46 1.13
C VAL A 39 -2.47 0.62 0.12
N VAL A 40 -2.86 1.85 0.40
CA VAL A 40 -2.41 3.02 -0.36
C VAL A 40 -1.28 3.69 0.41
N GLY A 41 -0.26 4.11 -0.31
CA GLY A 41 0.86 4.81 0.28
C GLY A 41 1.33 5.98 -0.54
N LYS A 42 1.95 6.96 0.10
CA LYS A 42 2.53 8.12 -0.54
C LYS A 42 3.86 8.44 0.10
N ILE A 43 4.89 8.65 -0.73
CA ILE A 43 6.19 9.09 -0.24
C ILE A 43 6.23 10.61 -0.14
N MET A 44 6.60 11.10 1.04
CA MET A 44 6.65 12.51 1.38
C MET A 44 8.05 13.04 1.07
N ALA A 45 8.28 13.33 -0.21
CA ALA A 45 9.55 13.80 -0.73
C ALA A 45 9.38 15.11 -1.51
N LYS A 46 10.37 16.00 -1.42
CA LYS A 46 10.41 17.24 -2.21
C LYS A 46 10.90 17.00 -3.64
N GLU A 47 11.72 15.97 -3.83
CA GLU A 47 12.35 15.63 -5.10
C GLU A 47 11.83 14.31 -5.66
N LYS A 48 12.12 14.03 -6.93
CA LYS A 48 11.75 12.76 -7.57
C LYS A 48 12.63 11.64 -7.04
N ILE A 49 12.01 10.66 -6.40
CA ILE A 49 12.69 9.47 -5.87
C ILE A 49 12.70 8.34 -6.92
N ASN A 50 13.78 7.55 -6.92
CA ASN A 50 13.83 6.28 -7.65
C ASN A 50 12.92 5.23 -6.97
N ARG A 51 11.69 5.12 -7.48
CA ARG A 51 10.67 4.22 -6.93
C ARG A 51 11.05 2.74 -7.03
N GLU A 52 11.76 2.36 -8.09
CA GLU A 52 12.19 0.96 -8.27
C GLU A 52 13.20 0.56 -7.19
N ALA A 53 14.13 1.46 -6.85
CA ALA A 53 15.04 1.24 -5.72
C ALA A 53 14.28 1.17 -4.39
N MET A 54 13.29 2.05 -4.19
CA MET A 54 12.42 2.02 -3.02
C MET A 54 11.68 0.69 -2.87
N TYR A 55 11.08 0.16 -3.93
CA TYR A 55 10.35 -1.11 -3.88
C TYR A 55 11.27 -2.27 -3.51
N ARG A 56 12.49 -2.31 -4.05
CA ARG A 56 13.47 -3.34 -3.69
C ARG A 56 13.85 -3.27 -2.22
N VAL A 57 14.13 -2.08 -1.71
CA VAL A 57 14.50 -1.89 -0.29
C VAL A 57 13.34 -2.25 0.63
N LEU A 58 12.12 -1.80 0.35
CA LEU A 58 10.95 -2.14 1.15
C LEU A 58 10.66 -3.65 1.15
N LYS A 59 10.74 -4.31 -0.02
CA LYS A 59 10.60 -5.77 -0.11
C LYS A 59 11.60 -6.50 0.78
N LEU A 60 12.86 -6.06 0.80
CA LEU A 60 13.90 -6.64 1.67
C LEU A 60 13.61 -6.41 3.16
N LEU A 61 13.16 -5.20 3.53
CA LEU A 61 12.89 -4.86 4.93
C LEU A 61 11.62 -5.50 5.49
N TRP A 62 10.62 -5.76 4.67
CA TRP A 62 9.35 -6.30 5.14
C TRP A 62 9.40 -7.80 5.48
N PHE A 63 10.45 -8.51 5.06
CA PHE A 63 10.66 -9.94 5.32
C PHE A 63 9.39 -10.78 5.07
N ILE A 64 8.70 -10.50 3.96
CA ILE A 64 7.47 -11.19 3.58
C ILE A 64 7.87 -12.44 2.79
N LYS A 65 7.27 -13.58 3.13
CA LYS A 65 7.53 -14.86 2.43
C LYS A 65 6.94 -14.87 1.02
N GLU A 66 5.82 -14.19 0.87
CA GLU A 66 5.04 -14.07 -0.36
C GLU A 66 5.36 -12.77 -1.10
N GLU A 67 4.98 -12.71 -2.37
CA GLU A 67 5.29 -11.56 -3.20
C GLU A 67 4.38 -10.36 -2.87
N VAL A 68 5.00 -9.18 -2.75
CA VAL A 68 4.28 -7.91 -2.69
C VAL A 68 4.38 -7.20 -4.03
N SER A 69 3.24 -6.71 -4.52
CA SER A 69 3.20 -5.90 -5.73
C SER A 69 2.94 -4.43 -5.44
N PHE A 70 3.55 -3.58 -6.25
CA PHE A 70 3.46 -2.13 -6.16
C PHE A 70 2.93 -1.60 -7.49
N VAL A 71 1.89 -0.79 -7.44
CA VAL A 71 1.26 -0.16 -8.62
C VAL A 71 1.27 1.34 -8.43
N ASN A 72 1.87 2.06 -9.38
CA ASN A 72 1.85 3.52 -9.36
C ASN A 72 0.47 4.02 -9.75
N LEU A 73 -0.09 4.92 -8.95
CA LEU A 73 -1.32 5.64 -9.24
C LEU A 73 -1.02 7.12 -9.51
N ASN A 74 -2.06 7.87 -9.85
CA ASN A 74 -1.98 9.32 -10.03
C ASN A 74 -1.66 10.04 -8.71
N GLY A 75 -1.16 11.28 -8.80
CA GLY A 75 -0.87 12.10 -7.62
C GLY A 75 0.31 11.64 -6.75
N GLY A 76 1.15 10.74 -7.29
CA GLY A 76 2.28 10.16 -6.54
C GLY A 76 1.88 9.13 -5.50
N VAL A 77 0.63 8.67 -5.53
CA VAL A 77 0.14 7.57 -4.70
C VAL A 77 0.60 6.24 -5.28
N ILE A 78 0.86 5.28 -4.40
CA ILE A 78 1.32 3.94 -4.71
C ILE A 78 0.33 2.97 -4.06
N LEU A 79 -0.26 2.08 -4.84
CA LEU A 79 -1.02 0.96 -4.31
C LEU A 79 -0.07 -0.20 -4.02
N VAL A 80 -0.13 -0.71 -2.80
CA VAL A 80 0.62 -1.86 -2.34
C VAL A 80 -0.37 -2.99 -2.12
N LYS A 81 -0.18 -4.09 -2.84
CA LYS A 81 -1.00 -5.29 -2.68
C LYS A 81 -0.17 -6.37 -2.00
N PHE A 82 -0.62 -6.76 -0.81
CA PHE A 82 -0.09 -7.91 -0.08
C PHE A 82 -0.81 -9.19 -0.52
N ASP A 83 -0.18 -10.33 -0.30
CA ASP A 83 -0.81 -11.63 -0.58
C ASP A 83 -1.82 -12.03 0.51
N ASN A 84 -1.53 -11.65 1.77
CA ASN A 84 -2.39 -11.96 2.90
C ASN A 84 -2.60 -10.76 3.87
N ILE A 85 -3.72 -10.79 4.62
CA ILE A 85 -4.11 -9.72 5.56
C ILE A 85 -3.16 -9.66 6.77
N LYS A 86 -2.54 -10.80 7.16
CA LYS A 86 -1.65 -10.86 8.32
C LYS A 86 -0.38 -10.05 8.07
N ASP A 87 0.23 -10.19 6.89
CA ASP A 87 1.40 -9.43 6.47
C ASP A 87 1.05 -7.96 6.28
N ARG A 88 -0.09 -7.65 5.63
CA ARG A 88 -0.58 -6.26 5.56
C ARG A 88 -0.64 -5.62 6.94
N THR A 89 -1.34 -6.27 7.87
CA THR A 89 -1.55 -5.75 9.24
C THR A 89 -0.22 -5.61 9.98
N ARG A 90 0.67 -6.61 9.86
CA ARG A 90 2.01 -6.57 10.44
C ARG A 90 2.82 -5.38 9.92
N ILE A 91 2.86 -5.17 8.61
CA ILE A 91 3.64 -4.08 8.00
C ILE A 91 3.05 -2.71 8.33
N LEU A 92 1.73 -2.57 8.41
CA LEU A 92 1.11 -1.34 8.88
C LEU A 92 1.47 -1.09 10.35
N ASN A 93 1.42 -2.09 11.23
CA ASN A 93 1.76 -1.91 12.65
C ASN A 93 3.25 -1.58 12.88
N LEU A 94 4.14 -1.98 11.97
CA LEU A 94 5.57 -1.69 12.05
C LEU A 94 5.96 -0.33 11.45
N MET A 95 4.99 0.48 11.01
CA MET A 95 5.26 1.85 10.54
C MET A 95 5.83 2.73 11.68
N PRO A 96 6.60 3.80 11.38
CA PRO A 96 6.76 4.45 10.08
C PRO A 96 7.80 3.76 9.20
N TRP A 97 7.62 3.86 7.88
CA TRP A 97 8.59 3.38 6.90
C TRP A 97 9.32 4.55 6.26
N LEU A 98 10.64 4.44 6.18
CA LEU A 98 11.51 5.47 5.59
C LEU A 98 12.21 4.91 4.37
N PHE A 99 12.34 5.74 3.34
CA PHE A 99 13.23 5.48 2.22
C PHE A 99 13.97 6.77 1.88
N ASP A 100 15.31 6.72 1.87
CA ASP A 100 16.17 7.88 1.61
C ASP A 100 15.79 9.12 2.43
N GLN A 101 15.62 8.92 3.74
CA GLN A 101 15.19 9.94 4.72
C GLN A 101 13.81 10.56 4.45
N CYS A 102 13.08 10.07 3.44
CA CYS A 102 11.72 10.47 3.12
C CYS A 102 10.72 9.48 3.71
N LEU A 103 9.64 10.02 4.28
CA LEU A 103 8.61 9.23 4.93
C LEU A 103 7.69 8.59 3.90
N PHE A 104 7.51 7.28 3.98
CA PHE A 104 6.50 6.56 3.23
C PHE A 104 5.28 6.31 4.12
N VAL A 105 4.26 7.15 3.95
CA VAL A 105 3.01 7.07 4.70
C VAL A 105 2.13 6.02 4.04
N MET A 106 1.58 5.09 4.82
CA MET A 106 0.73 4.01 4.34
C MET A 106 -0.58 3.97 5.12
N LEU A 107 -1.68 3.80 4.40
CA LEU A 107 -3.04 3.73 4.92
C LEU A 107 -3.76 2.50 4.36
N PRO A 108 -4.64 1.85 5.15
CA PRO A 108 -5.60 0.87 4.64
C PRO A 108 -6.30 1.35 3.37
N PHE A 109 -6.41 0.49 2.35
CA PHE A 109 -7.29 0.79 1.23
C PHE A 109 -8.76 0.66 1.66
N ILE A 110 -9.57 1.64 1.28
CA ILE A 110 -11.00 1.72 1.53
C ILE A 110 -11.72 1.73 0.18
N LYS A 111 -12.60 0.74 -0.03
CA LYS A 111 -13.36 0.60 -1.28
C LYS A 111 -14.28 1.82 -1.47
N GLY A 112 -14.23 2.41 -2.67
CA GLY A 112 -15.07 3.54 -3.05
C GLY A 112 -14.55 4.90 -2.59
N GLN A 113 -13.44 4.94 -1.84
CA GLN A 113 -12.77 6.18 -1.48
C GLN A 113 -11.86 6.66 -2.62
N GLU A 114 -12.02 7.92 -3.01
CA GLU A 114 -11.16 8.57 -3.99
C GLU A 114 -9.74 8.78 -3.44
N LEU A 115 -8.74 8.81 -4.32
CA LEU A 115 -7.34 8.95 -3.93
C LEU A 115 -7.06 10.29 -3.21
N ASP A 116 -7.76 11.35 -3.59
CA ASP A 116 -7.61 12.69 -2.99
C ASP A 116 -8.24 12.80 -1.61
N ALA A 117 -9.12 11.85 -1.24
CA ALA A 117 -9.71 11.79 0.09
C ALA A 117 -8.80 11.12 1.14
N TYR A 118 -7.63 10.58 0.74
CA TYR A 118 -6.68 9.99 1.68
C TYR A 118 -5.76 11.05 2.30
N GLU A 119 -5.75 11.10 3.62
CA GLU A 119 -4.94 12.03 4.40
C GLU A 119 -3.55 11.46 4.72
N PHE A 120 -2.59 11.67 3.83
CA PHE A 120 -1.19 11.23 4.02
C PHE A 120 -0.35 12.15 4.93
N ASN A 121 -0.95 13.13 5.59
CA ASN A 121 -0.28 14.10 6.47
C ASN A 121 -0.10 13.59 7.92
N ILE A 122 -0.68 12.43 8.26
CA ILE A 122 -0.61 11.84 9.60
C ILE A 122 -0.02 10.44 9.51
N THR A 123 0.92 10.12 10.41
CA THR A 123 1.41 8.74 10.59
C THR A 123 1.83 8.52 12.05
N PRO A 124 1.59 7.33 12.63
CA PRO A 124 2.10 6.99 13.95
C PRO A 124 3.62 6.77 13.93
N PHE A 125 4.26 7.13 15.04
CA PHE A 125 5.70 6.96 15.26
C PHE A 125 5.95 6.16 16.54
N TRP A 126 6.99 5.32 16.51
CA TRP A 126 7.52 4.70 17.72
C TRP A 126 8.38 5.70 18.49
N ILE A 127 7.94 6.05 19.69
CA ILE A 127 8.67 6.94 20.59
C ILE A 127 9.39 6.08 21.62
N ARG A 128 10.69 6.27 21.75
CA ARG A 128 11.49 5.66 22.83
C ARG A 128 11.79 6.71 23.87
N ILE A 129 11.24 6.53 25.06
CA ILE A 129 11.47 7.41 26.20
C ILE A 129 12.65 6.87 27.00
N TYR A 130 13.58 7.75 27.38
CA TYR A 130 14.77 7.42 28.15
C TYR A 130 14.69 8.01 29.55
N ASN A 131 15.46 7.44 30.48
CA ASN A 131 15.59 7.93 31.86
C ASN A 131 14.27 8.03 32.64
N ILE A 132 13.33 7.12 32.40
CA ILE A 132 12.15 6.99 33.25
C ILE A 132 12.61 6.47 34.62
N PRO A 133 12.37 7.21 35.73
CA PRO A 133 12.67 6.73 37.07
C PRO A 133 11.97 5.40 37.33
N LEU A 134 12.67 4.44 37.96
CA LEU A 134 12.15 3.09 38.20
C LEU A 134 10.82 3.07 38.96
N GLU A 135 10.60 4.07 39.83
CA GLU A 135 9.37 4.27 40.59
C GLU A 135 8.13 4.59 39.74
N HIS A 136 8.31 5.00 38.48
CA HIS A 136 7.23 5.30 37.53
C HIS A 136 7.06 4.23 36.45
N MET A 137 7.81 3.14 36.52
CA MET A 137 7.65 2.01 35.62
C MET A 137 6.62 1.04 36.20
N ASP A 138 5.35 1.19 35.81
CA ASP A 138 4.31 0.18 36.10
C ASP A 138 4.62 -1.13 35.35
N ARG A 139 4.43 -2.26 36.03
CA ARG A 139 4.70 -3.62 35.52
C ARG A 139 3.66 -4.13 34.54
#